data_AF-A0A445AVK4-F1
#
_entry.id   AF-A0A445AVK4-F1
#
_cell.length_a   1.000
_cell.length_b   1.000
_cell.length_c   1.000
_cell.angle_alpha   90.00
_cell.angle_beta   90.00
_cell.angle_gamma   90.00
#
_symmetry.space_group_name_H-M   'P 1'
#
loop_
_entity.id
_entity.type
_entity.pdbx_description
1 polymer ?
#
loop_
_entity_poly.entity_id
_entity_poly.type
_entity_poly.pdbx_seq_one_letter_code
_entity_poly.pdbx_strand_id
1 'polypeptide(L)'
;MQPLLHHGLIGDFGDENVEVVQSVANLEFPKAVILGNHDSWFTKQFSGSEKDNVQLQLECLGEEHVAYQRLDFPMIKVSVVGGRPFSCGGKALFPKKLLAARYGIKDMDGSARRIHKAAHGTPEDHFLILLAHNGPTGLGSAVNDICGKDWEFKGNGDHGDPDLAQAISMIKENNQVSIPLVVFGHMHKELAYGKGFRKMVVAGTDNTIYLNGAIVPRVKTSLDEVKGNSDDQSSLNSPPEAGGTTRVFTLVVISEGRVVKIIESWVSVVKDRTTLEEEHILFEGS
;
A
#
# COMPACT_ATOMS: atom_id res chain seq x y z
N MET A 1 -13.37 11.59 -23.42
CA MET A 1 -13.05 10.34 -22.70
C MET A 1 -12.73 10.75 -21.27
N GLN A 2 -13.53 10.35 -20.28
CA GLN A 2 -13.20 10.64 -18.87
C GLN A 2 -11.97 9.81 -18.47
N PRO A 3 -11.03 10.34 -17.67
CA PRO A 3 -9.94 9.53 -17.14
C PRO A 3 -10.52 8.40 -16.29
N LEU A 4 -10.15 7.16 -16.61
CA LEU A 4 -10.54 5.97 -15.87
C LEU A 4 -9.65 5.84 -14.63
N LEU A 5 -10.16 6.31 -13.49
CA LEU A 5 -9.48 6.21 -12.20
C LEU A 5 -9.59 4.78 -11.65
N HIS A 6 -8.46 4.16 -11.38
CA HIS A 6 -8.34 2.86 -10.72
C HIS A 6 -7.58 3.03 -9.41
N HIS A 7 -7.98 2.30 -8.37
CA HIS A 7 -7.48 2.54 -7.01
C HIS A 7 -6.74 1.31 -6.48
N GLY A 8 -5.52 1.53 -5.98
CA GLY A 8 -4.77 0.55 -5.21
C GLY A 8 -4.81 0.90 -3.72
N LEU A 9 -5.25 -0.03 -2.88
CA LEU A 9 -5.30 0.15 -1.42
C LEU A 9 -4.31 -0.80 -0.74
N ILE A 10 -3.36 -0.23 0.00
CA ILE A 10 -2.12 -0.87 0.47
C ILE A 10 -2.14 -1.26 1.95
N GLY A 11 -3.28 -1.73 2.46
CA GLY A 11 -3.38 -2.35 3.80
C GLY A 11 -3.34 -1.39 4.99
N ASP A 12 -3.42 -2.00 6.18
CA ASP A 12 -3.54 -1.36 7.50
C ASP A 12 -4.83 -0.55 7.65
N PHE A 13 -5.96 -1.25 7.49
CA PHE A 13 -7.32 -0.71 7.59
C PHE A 13 -7.84 -0.59 9.03
N GLY A 14 -6.92 -0.47 10.01
CA GLY A 14 -7.26 -0.22 11.41
C GLY A 14 -7.34 -1.48 12.26
N ASP A 15 -6.27 -2.29 12.27
CA ASP A 15 -6.10 -3.40 13.21
C ASP A 15 -7.20 -4.48 13.13
N GLU A 16 -7.40 -5.07 11.94
CA GLU A 16 -8.44 -6.06 11.65
C GLU A 16 -9.88 -5.52 11.66
N ASN A 17 -10.06 -4.22 11.39
CA ASN A 17 -11.38 -3.60 11.35
C ASN A 17 -12.19 -4.01 10.11
N VAL A 18 -13.05 -5.02 10.31
CA VAL A 18 -13.96 -5.57 9.30
C VAL A 18 -14.91 -4.50 8.73
N GLU A 19 -15.38 -3.54 9.53
CA GLU A 19 -16.32 -2.51 9.07
C GLU A 19 -15.68 -1.54 8.07
N VAL A 20 -14.42 -1.17 8.30
CA VAL A 20 -13.63 -0.35 7.35
C VAL A 20 -13.39 -1.13 6.07
N VAL A 21 -12.99 -2.40 6.17
CA VAL A 21 -12.77 -3.25 4.98
C VAL A 21 -14.06 -3.49 4.20
N GLN A 22 -15.19 -3.67 4.88
CA GLN A 22 -16.50 -3.76 4.23
C GLN A 22 -16.86 -2.45 3.52
N SER A 23 -16.54 -1.30 4.13
CA SER A 23 -16.75 0.01 3.51
C SER A 23 -15.90 0.19 2.25
N VAL A 24 -14.67 -0.33 2.24
CA VAL A 24 -13.80 -0.38 1.06
C VAL A 24 -14.38 -1.28 -0.03
N ALA A 25 -14.83 -2.49 0.33
CA ALA A 25 -15.43 -3.45 -0.60
C ALA A 25 -16.72 -2.89 -1.24
N ASN A 26 -17.50 -2.09 -0.50
CA ASN A 26 -18.74 -1.48 -0.99
C ASN A 26 -18.54 -0.33 -1.98
N LEU A 27 -17.31 0.12 -2.23
CA LEU A 27 -17.04 1.18 -3.21
C LEU A 27 -17.29 0.66 -4.63
N GLU A 28 -18.07 1.35 -5.45
CA GLU A 28 -18.52 0.80 -6.75
C GLU A 28 -17.52 0.99 -7.92
N PHE A 29 -16.33 1.53 -7.67
CA PHE A 29 -15.30 1.73 -8.69
C PHE A 29 -14.31 0.55 -8.77
N PRO A 30 -13.65 0.32 -9.92
CA PRO A 30 -12.61 -0.71 -10.04
C PRO A 30 -11.46 -0.49 -9.04
N LYS A 31 -11.14 -1.52 -8.25
CA LYS A 31 -10.11 -1.45 -7.21
C LYS A 31 -9.32 -2.75 -7.09
N ALA A 32 -8.11 -2.63 -6.57
CA ALA A 32 -7.29 -3.74 -6.10
C ALA A 32 -6.82 -3.46 -4.67
N VAL A 33 -6.91 -4.45 -3.80
CA VAL A 33 -6.67 -4.32 -2.36
C VAL A 33 -5.65 -5.37 -1.93
N ILE A 34 -4.73 -4.97 -1.04
CA ILE A 34 -3.84 -5.90 -0.35
C ILE A 34 -3.93 -5.61 1.16
N LEU A 35 -4.15 -6.64 1.97
CA LEU A 35 -4.18 -6.50 3.42
C LEU A 35 -2.76 -6.37 4.00
N GLY A 36 -2.62 -5.47 4.96
CA GLY A 36 -1.39 -5.12 5.65
C GLY A 36 -1.16 -5.88 6.95
N ASN A 37 -0.04 -5.61 7.62
CA ASN A 37 0.29 -6.36 8.84
C ASN A 37 -0.72 -6.11 9.96
N HIS A 38 -1.26 -4.89 10.06
CA HIS A 38 -2.26 -4.57 11.06
C HIS A 38 -3.60 -5.29 10.80
N ASP A 39 -3.89 -5.65 9.55
CA ASP A 39 -5.11 -6.38 9.19
C ASP A 39 -5.12 -7.86 9.62
N SER A 40 -4.04 -8.32 10.28
CA SER A 40 -3.94 -9.65 10.91
C SER A 40 -3.24 -9.64 12.28
N TRP A 41 -3.13 -8.47 12.92
CA TRP A 41 -2.29 -8.26 14.10
C TRP A 41 -2.68 -9.10 15.32
N PHE A 42 -3.98 -9.33 15.50
CA PHE A 42 -4.55 -10.01 16.66
C PHE A 42 -4.88 -11.49 16.37
N THR A 43 -4.95 -11.88 15.10
CA THR A 43 -5.33 -13.20 14.65
C THR A 43 -4.23 -14.23 14.93
N LYS A 44 -4.36 -14.94 16.06
CA LYS A 44 -3.42 -16.00 16.50
C LYS A 44 -3.99 -17.41 16.40
N GLN A 45 -5.31 -17.56 16.44
CA GLN A 45 -6.02 -18.83 16.33
C GLN A 45 -7.08 -18.71 15.24
N PHE A 46 -7.09 -19.66 14.30
CA PHE A 46 -7.89 -19.60 13.07
C PHE A 46 -8.31 -21.00 12.58
N SER A 47 -8.40 -21.94 13.54
CA SER A 47 -8.82 -23.33 13.33
C SER A 47 -10.15 -23.65 14.01
N GLY A 48 -10.84 -22.64 14.54
CA GLY A 48 -12.16 -22.76 15.16
C GLY A 48 -13.29 -22.83 14.14
N SER A 49 -14.51 -23.08 14.60
CA SER A 49 -15.72 -23.06 13.78
C SER A 49 -16.20 -21.64 13.45
N GLU A 50 -15.87 -20.68 14.31
CA GLU A 50 -16.17 -19.26 14.07
C GLU A 50 -15.11 -18.62 13.17
N LYS A 51 -15.55 -17.70 12.30
CA LYS A 51 -14.66 -16.98 11.40
C LYS A 51 -13.93 -15.89 12.16
N ASP A 52 -12.60 -15.89 12.06
CA ASP A 52 -11.77 -14.76 12.51
C ASP A 52 -11.93 -13.53 11.59
N ASN A 53 -11.50 -12.36 12.09
CA ASN A 53 -11.60 -11.10 11.36
C ASN A 53 -10.82 -11.12 10.05
N VAL A 54 -9.69 -11.84 9.97
CA VAL A 54 -8.98 -12.02 8.70
C VAL A 54 -9.86 -12.76 7.70
N GLN A 55 -10.50 -13.85 8.09
CA GLN A 55 -11.42 -14.58 7.24
C GLN A 55 -12.59 -13.70 6.77
N LEU A 56 -13.17 -12.90 7.67
CA LEU A 56 -14.25 -11.98 7.32
C LEU A 56 -13.79 -10.91 6.32
N GLN A 57 -12.64 -10.25 6.55
CA GLN A 57 -12.08 -9.26 5.62
C GLN A 57 -11.82 -9.86 4.22
N LEU A 58 -11.29 -11.08 4.15
CA LEU A 58 -11.06 -11.78 2.89
C LEU A 58 -12.36 -12.10 2.15
N GLU A 59 -13.41 -12.47 2.87
CA GLU A 59 -14.73 -12.72 2.29
C GLU A 59 -15.41 -11.43 1.80
N CYS A 60 -15.24 -10.33 2.53
CA CYS A 60 -15.73 -9.01 2.11
C CYS A 60 -15.09 -8.56 0.79
N LEU A 61 -13.76 -8.71 0.67
CA LEU A 61 -13.00 -8.23 -0.49
C LEU A 61 -13.10 -9.18 -1.70
N GLY A 62 -13.26 -10.48 -1.47
CA GLY A 62 -13.34 -11.48 -2.54
C GLY A 62 -12.15 -11.39 -3.51
N GLU A 63 -12.43 -11.26 -4.80
CA GLU A 63 -11.43 -11.19 -5.88
C GLU A 63 -10.67 -9.85 -5.91
N GLU A 64 -11.18 -8.81 -5.25
CA GLU A 64 -10.48 -7.52 -5.17
C GLU A 64 -9.24 -7.59 -4.27
N HIS A 65 -9.16 -8.61 -3.39
CA HIS A 65 -7.96 -8.85 -2.59
C HIS A 65 -6.90 -9.63 -3.39
N VAL A 66 -5.94 -8.92 -3.95
CA VAL A 66 -5.02 -9.46 -4.98
C VAL A 66 -3.86 -10.29 -4.44
N ALA A 67 -3.77 -10.57 -3.13
CA ALA A 67 -2.67 -11.34 -2.55
C ALA A 67 -2.41 -12.66 -3.29
N TYR A 68 -1.22 -12.80 -3.89
CA TYR A 68 -0.84 -13.97 -4.67
C TYR A 68 -1.78 -14.30 -5.86
N GLN A 69 -2.51 -13.30 -6.33
CA GLN A 69 -3.48 -13.37 -7.41
C GLN A 69 -3.26 -12.22 -8.40
N ARG A 70 -3.92 -12.31 -9.55
CA ARG A 70 -3.93 -11.26 -10.57
C ARG A 70 -5.35 -10.78 -10.79
N LEU A 71 -5.51 -9.48 -10.88
CA LEU A 71 -6.74 -8.83 -11.31
C LEU A 71 -6.46 -8.05 -12.60
N ASP A 72 -7.22 -8.33 -13.64
CA ASP A 72 -7.05 -7.73 -14.96
C ASP A 72 -8.07 -6.59 -15.17
N PHE A 73 -7.59 -5.46 -15.70
CA PHE A 73 -8.38 -4.29 -16.11
C PHE A 73 -8.21 -4.06 -17.62
N PRO A 74 -8.90 -4.82 -18.48
CA PRO A 74 -8.68 -4.79 -19.94
C PRO A 74 -8.93 -3.43 -20.58
N MET A 75 -9.88 -2.67 -20.04
CA MET A 75 -10.24 -1.34 -20.57
C MET A 75 -9.08 -0.34 -20.54
N ILE A 76 -8.13 -0.52 -19.63
CA ILE A 76 -6.93 0.31 -19.50
C ILE A 76 -5.64 -0.48 -19.75
N LYS A 77 -5.75 -1.74 -20.16
CA LYS A 77 -4.62 -2.65 -20.41
C LYS A 77 -3.66 -2.75 -19.22
N VAL A 78 -4.23 -2.95 -18.04
CA VAL A 78 -3.47 -3.10 -16.79
C VAL A 78 -3.78 -4.44 -16.17
N SER A 79 -2.74 -5.11 -15.70
CA SER A 79 -2.88 -6.22 -14.76
C SER A 79 -2.27 -5.82 -13.43
N VAL A 80 -2.94 -6.14 -12.33
CA VAL A 80 -2.42 -5.93 -10.97
C VAL A 80 -2.17 -7.28 -10.35
N VAL A 81 -0.94 -7.52 -9.89
CA VAL A 81 -0.58 -8.71 -9.10
C VAL A 81 -0.24 -8.32 -7.68
N GLY A 82 -0.87 -8.99 -6.72
CA GLY A 82 -0.59 -8.79 -5.31
C GLY A 82 0.63 -9.55 -4.84
N GLY A 83 1.44 -8.89 -4.02
CA GLY A 83 2.52 -9.49 -3.25
C GLY A 83 2.02 -10.32 -2.06
N ARG A 84 2.89 -10.49 -1.07
CA ARG A 84 2.55 -11.14 0.19
C ARG A 84 1.64 -10.23 1.05
N PRO A 85 0.48 -10.72 1.50
CA PRO A 85 -0.36 -9.99 2.46
C PRO A 85 0.26 -10.06 3.86
N PHE A 86 -0.16 -9.16 4.75
CA PHE A 86 0.21 -9.17 6.18
C PHE A 86 1.70 -8.93 6.47
N SER A 87 2.46 -8.48 5.48
CA SER A 87 3.92 -8.41 5.57
C SER A 87 4.37 -7.36 6.58
N CYS A 88 5.09 -7.75 7.63
CA CYS A 88 5.80 -6.80 8.51
C CYS A 88 7.20 -6.43 8.02
N GLY A 89 7.57 -6.82 6.79
CA GLY A 89 8.92 -6.60 6.29
C GLY A 89 10.01 -7.52 6.83
N GLY A 90 11.18 -7.38 6.21
CA GLY A 90 12.39 -8.10 6.56
C GLY A 90 12.46 -9.56 6.10
N LYS A 91 13.51 -10.24 6.56
CA LYS A 91 13.92 -11.56 6.03
C LYS A 91 13.07 -12.74 6.49
N ALA A 92 12.26 -12.55 7.53
CA ALA A 92 11.47 -13.63 8.11
C ALA A 92 10.03 -13.58 7.60
N LEU A 93 9.45 -14.75 7.34
CA LEU A 93 8.05 -14.87 6.97
C LEU A 93 7.19 -14.63 8.22
N PHE A 94 6.38 -13.57 8.22
CA PHE A 94 5.46 -13.25 9.31
C PHE A 94 4.14 -12.73 8.74
N PRO A 95 2.96 -13.15 9.25
CA PRO A 95 2.75 -14.25 10.21
C PRO A 95 2.75 -15.64 9.54
N LYS A 96 3.81 -16.43 9.75
CA LYS A 96 4.05 -17.71 9.06
C LYS A 96 2.89 -18.71 9.12
N LYS A 97 2.30 -18.91 10.31
CA LYS A 97 1.22 -19.92 10.47
C LYS A 97 -0.03 -19.54 9.70
N LEU A 98 -0.40 -18.26 9.71
CA LEU A 98 -1.56 -17.75 9.00
C LEU A 98 -1.36 -17.83 7.48
N LEU A 99 -0.19 -17.41 6.99
CA LEU A 99 0.18 -17.53 5.57
C LEU A 99 0.16 -18.99 5.09
N ALA A 100 0.64 -19.93 5.90
CA ALA A 100 0.56 -21.35 5.59
C ALA A 100 -0.90 -21.85 5.53
N ALA A 101 -1.76 -21.40 6.45
CA ALA A 101 -3.15 -21.84 6.52
C ALA A 101 -4.04 -21.25 5.43
N ARG A 102 -3.86 -19.97 5.09
CA ARG A 102 -4.72 -19.26 4.12
C ARG A 102 -4.21 -19.34 2.69
N TYR A 103 -2.89 -19.39 2.50
CA TYR A 103 -2.27 -19.31 1.17
C TYR A 103 -1.35 -20.49 0.84
N GLY A 104 -1.13 -21.42 1.78
CA GLY A 104 -0.20 -22.55 1.59
C GLY A 104 1.28 -22.16 1.56
N ILE A 105 1.62 -20.92 1.95
CA ILE A 105 2.99 -20.38 1.89
C ILE A 105 3.76 -20.73 3.17
N LYS A 106 4.91 -21.38 3.00
CA LYS A 106 5.73 -21.91 4.11
C LYS A 106 7.08 -21.22 4.28
N ASP A 107 7.57 -20.57 3.23
CA ASP A 107 8.87 -19.92 3.13
C ASP A 107 8.85 -18.77 2.10
N MET A 108 9.94 -17.99 2.08
CA MET A 108 10.10 -16.85 1.17
C MET A 108 10.14 -17.27 -0.30
N ASP A 109 10.85 -18.34 -0.64
CA ASP A 109 10.94 -18.80 -2.02
C ASP A 109 9.58 -19.26 -2.57
N GLY A 110 8.78 -19.93 -1.73
CA GLY A 110 7.41 -20.32 -2.05
C GLY A 110 6.51 -19.11 -2.26
N SER A 111 6.67 -18.07 -1.44
CA SER A 111 6.01 -16.77 -1.63
C SER A 111 6.39 -16.13 -2.98
N ALA A 112 7.69 -16.01 -3.25
CA ALA A 112 8.21 -15.41 -4.49
C ALA A 112 7.69 -16.15 -5.74
N ARG A 113 7.78 -17.49 -5.74
CA ARG A 113 7.23 -18.31 -6.84
C ARG A 113 5.73 -18.14 -6.99
N ARG A 114 4.98 -17.94 -5.91
CA ARG A 114 3.53 -17.74 -5.97
C ARG A 114 3.18 -16.40 -6.59
N ILE A 115 3.91 -15.32 -6.24
CA ILE A 115 3.77 -13.99 -6.87
C ILE A 115 4.12 -14.09 -8.37
N HIS A 116 5.27 -14.67 -8.71
CA HIS A 116 5.67 -14.89 -10.11
C HIS A 116 4.62 -15.70 -10.89
N LYS A 117 4.08 -16.77 -10.29
CA LYS A 117 3.01 -17.57 -10.91
C LYS A 117 1.73 -16.76 -11.15
N ALA A 118 1.38 -15.81 -10.27
CA ALA A 118 0.22 -14.96 -10.46
C ALA A 118 0.38 -14.00 -11.64
N ALA A 119 1.61 -13.54 -11.90
CA ALA A 119 1.94 -12.74 -13.08
C ALA A 119 1.93 -13.54 -14.40
N HIS A 120 2.01 -14.87 -14.33
CA HIS A 120 2.02 -15.71 -15.53
C HIS A 120 0.71 -15.60 -16.34
N GLY A 121 0.82 -15.46 -17.66
CA GLY A 121 -0.34 -15.28 -18.55
C GLY A 121 -0.97 -13.89 -18.46
N THR A 122 -0.22 -12.88 -18.00
CA THR A 122 -0.59 -11.48 -18.18
C THR A 122 -0.83 -11.24 -19.67
N PRO A 123 -1.94 -10.61 -20.09
CA PRO A 123 -2.18 -10.35 -21.51
C PRO A 123 -1.02 -9.57 -22.15
N GLU A 124 -0.67 -9.91 -23.39
CA GLU A 124 0.52 -9.35 -24.05
C GLU A 124 0.48 -7.82 -24.21
N ASP A 125 -0.70 -7.24 -24.32
CA ASP A 125 -0.89 -5.79 -24.45
C ASP A 125 -1.06 -5.07 -23.11
N HIS A 126 -1.01 -5.80 -21.99
CA HIS A 126 -1.06 -5.24 -20.64
C HIS A 126 0.34 -4.88 -20.11
N PHE A 127 0.42 -3.83 -19.31
CA PHE A 127 1.52 -3.67 -18.36
C PHE A 127 1.10 -4.15 -16.97
N LEU A 128 2.08 -4.63 -16.20
CA LEU A 128 1.89 -5.22 -14.89
C LEU A 128 2.23 -4.23 -13.78
N ILE A 129 1.28 -3.96 -12.90
CA ILE A 129 1.51 -3.26 -11.64
C ILE A 129 1.62 -4.31 -10.52
N LEU A 130 2.65 -4.20 -9.70
CA LEU A 130 2.73 -4.98 -8.47
C LEU A 130 2.18 -4.16 -7.30
N LEU A 131 1.28 -4.76 -6.53
CA LEU A 131 0.69 -4.17 -5.33
C LEU A 131 1.10 -4.99 -4.11
N ALA A 132 1.79 -4.40 -3.15
CA ALA A 132 2.20 -5.09 -1.93
C ALA A 132 1.91 -4.23 -0.70
N HIS A 133 1.93 -4.83 0.48
CA HIS A 133 1.85 -4.02 1.69
C HIS A 133 3.22 -3.43 2.06
N ASN A 134 4.31 -4.17 1.90
CA ASN A 134 5.67 -3.68 2.11
C ASN A 134 6.49 -3.75 0.81
N GLY A 135 7.49 -2.88 0.68
CA GLY A 135 8.34 -2.80 -0.51
C GLY A 135 9.42 -3.87 -0.57
N PRO A 136 10.10 -4.07 -1.71
CA PRO A 136 11.12 -5.10 -1.87
C PRO A 136 12.43 -4.79 -1.11
N THR A 137 13.16 -5.83 -0.72
CA THR A 137 14.56 -5.71 -0.25
C THR A 137 15.46 -5.05 -1.31
N GLY A 138 16.60 -4.51 -0.91
CA GLY A 138 17.52 -3.78 -1.80
C GLY A 138 17.24 -2.28 -1.94
N LEU A 139 16.12 -1.77 -1.40
CA LEU A 139 15.74 -0.35 -1.45
C LEU A 139 15.76 0.34 -0.07
N GLY A 140 16.56 -0.16 0.87
CA GLY A 140 16.53 0.29 2.26
C GLY A 140 17.91 0.43 2.91
N SER A 141 18.94 0.85 2.18
CA SER A 141 20.31 0.91 2.71
C SER A 141 20.48 1.85 3.92
N ALA A 142 19.76 2.97 3.93
CA ALA A 142 19.71 3.96 4.99
C ALA A 142 18.34 3.99 5.66
N VAL A 143 18.26 4.55 6.87
CA VAL A 143 17.02 4.62 7.67
C VAL A 143 15.87 5.35 6.95
N ASN A 144 16.20 6.36 6.14
CA ASN A 144 15.22 7.18 5.41
C ASN A 144 14.99 6.72 3.96
N ASP A 145 15.63 5.63 3.54
CA ASP A 145 15.33 5.02 2.24
C ASP A 145 13.90 4.44 2.23
N ILE A 146 13.35 4.22 1.06
CA ILE A 146 11.94 3.85 0.87
C ILE A 146 11.56 2.56 1.63
N CYS A 147 12.50 1.63 1.82
CA CYS A 147 12.34 0.41 2.63
C CYS A 147 13.28 0.36 3.87
N GLY A 148 13.77 1.51 4.33
CA GLY A 148 14.74 1.60 5.43
C GLY A 148 14.12 1.53 6.83
N LYS A 149 14.69 0.74 7.75
CA LYS A 149 14.15 0.63 9.12
C LYS A 149 14.55 1.82 9.99
N ASP A 150 13.61 2.45 10.67
CA ASP A 150 13.80 3.72 11.42
C ASP A 150 13.41 3.66 12.91
N TRP A 151 12.72 2.61 13.37
CA TRP A 151 12.27 2.46 14.76
C TRP A 151 13.24 1.72 15.70
N GLU A 152 14.43 1.32 15.23
CA GLU A 152 15.48 0.74 16.08
C GLU A 152 16.68 1.69 16.23
N PHE A 153 17.18 1.84 17.46
CA PHE A 153 18.27 2.78 17.80
C PHE A 153 19.58 2.53 17.03
N LYS A 154 19.84 1.29 16.60
CA LYS A 154 21.04 0.93 15.82
C LYS A 154 20.78 0.89 14.31
N GLY A 155 19.73 1.57 13.84
CA GLY A 155 19.18 1.55 12.48
C GLY A 155 20.10 0.95 11.41
N ASN A 156 19.72 -0.21 10.89
CA ASN A 156 20.25 -0.80 9.67
C ASN A 156 19.04 -1.26 8.85
N GLY A 157 18.91 -0.80 7.60
CA GLY A 157 17.97 -1.37 6.66
C GLY A 157 18.67 -2.37 5.72
N ASP A 158 18.01 -2.99 4.75
CA ASP A 158 16.62 -2.86 4.33
C ASP A 158 15.67 -3.74 5.14
N HIS A 159 14.48 -3.20 5.40
CA HIS A 159 13.34 -3.92 5.96
C HIS A 159 12.36 -4.35 4.86
N GLY A 160 12.84 -4.38 3.61
CA GLY A 160 12.05 -4.79 2.48
C GLY A 160 11.82 -6.30 2.46
N ASP A 161 10.88 -6.71 1.61
CA ASP A 161 10.44 -8.07 1.38
C ASP A 161 11.35 -8.78 0.36
N PRO A 162 12.12 -9.82 0.76
CA PRO A 162 12.99 -10.55 -0.15
C PRO A 162 12.23 -11.36 -1.21
N ASP A 163 11.06 -11.89 -0.85
CA ASP A 163 10.19 -12.63 -1.75
C ASP A 163 9.62 -11.74 -2.87
N LEU A 164 9.26 -10.49 -2.56
CA LEU A 164 8.84 -9.53 -3.58
C LEU A 164 9.99 -9.17 -4.54
N ALA A 165 11.19 -8.91 -4.03
CA ALA A 165 12.35 -8.61 -4.88
C ALA A 165 12.69 -9.80 -5.81
N GLN A 166 12.67 -11.02 -5.26
CA GLN A 166 12.90 -12.23 -6.04
C GLN A 166 11.82 -12.44 -7.10
N ALA A 167 10.55 -12.22 -6.77
CA ALA A 167 9.46 -12.31 -7.74
C ALA A 167 9.58 -11.28 -8.87
N ILE A 168 9.95 -10.03 -8.55
CA ILE A 168 10.22 -8.99 -9.55
C ILE A 168 11.32 -9.44 -10.51
N SER A 169 12.42 -9.99 -9.98
CA SER A 169 13.50 -10.53 -10.80
C SER A 169 13.00 -11.63 -11.73
N MET A 170 12.28 -12.62 -11.21
CA MET A 170 11.74 -13.74 -12.00
C MET A 170 10.80 -13.27 -13.12
N ILE A 171 9.92 -12.30 -12.85
CA ILE A 171 9.00 -11.78 -13.87
C ILE A 171 9.76 -11.08 -15.00
N LYS A 172 10.87 -10.40 -14.67
CA LYS A 172 11.68 -9.64 -15.63
C LYS A 172 12.65 -10.51 -16.45
N GLU A 173 12.98 -11.73 -16.02
CA GLU A 173 14.01 -12.59 -16.64
C GLU A 173 13.86 -12.76 -18.16
N ASN A 174 12.64 -12.70 -18.71
CA ASN A 174 12.39 -12.89 -20.14
C ASN A 174 11.88 -11.63 -20.88
N ASN A 175 11.81 -10.46 -20.22
CA ASN A 175 11.32 -9.20 -20.80
C ASN A 175 9.95 -9.26 -21.48
N GLN A 176 9.11 -10.26 -21.17
CA GLN A 176 7.80 -10.45 -21.79
C GLN A 176 6.72 -9.54 -21.22
N VAL A 177 6.91 -9.06 -19.98
CA VAL A 177 5.92 -8.24 -19.27
C VAL A 177 6.62 -7.01 -18.69
N SER A 178 6.11 -5.83 -19.01
CA SER A 178 6.59 -4.58 -18.45
C SER A 178 6.06 -4.39 -17.03
N ILE A 179 6.95 -4.03 -16.09
CA ILE A 179 6.57 -3.63 -14.72
C ILE A 179 6.92 -2.15 -14.54
N PRO A 180 6.07 -1.21 -14.97
CA PRO A 180 6.37 0.21 -14.81
C PRO A 180 6.25 0.69 -13.36
N LEU A 181 5.47 -0.01 -12.53
CA LEU A 181 5.14 0.45 -11.20
C LEU A 181 5.04 -0.70 -10.20
N VAL A 182 5.70 -0.53 -9.06
CA VAL A 182 5.52 -1.33 -7.85
C VAL A 182 5.02 -0.38 -6.76
N VAL A 183 3.78 -0.58 -6.31
CA VAL A 183 3.15 0.22 -5.25
C VAL A 183 3.12 -0.57 -3.95
N PHE A 184 3.54 0.06 -2.87
CA PHE A 184 3.48 -0.52 -1.54
C PHE A 184 3.24 0.51 -0.43
N GLY A 185 3.16 0.05 0.80
CA GLY A 185 2.97 0.86 2.00
C GLY A 185 3.91 0.46 3.14
N HIS A 186 3.33 0.30 4.34
CA HIS A 186 3.98 -0.08 5.60
C HIS A 186 4.98 0.94 6.15
N MET A 187 5.98 1.33 5.36
CA MET A 187 7.07 2.21 5.77
C MET A 187 6.58 3.67 5.78
N HIS A 188 6.14 4.19 6.92
CA HIS A 188 5.54 5.53 6.99
C HIS A 188 6.44 6.66 6.46
N LYS A 189 5.82 7.68 5.85
CA LYS A 189 6.48 8.88 5.32
C LYS A 189 7.27 9.64 6.39
N GLU A 190 6.66 9.87 7.55
CA GLU A 190 7.36 10.43 8.70
C GLU A 190 8.17 9.35 9.41
N LEU A 191 9.43 9.66 9.69
CA LEU A 191 10.31 8.73 10.40
C LEU A 191 10.00 8.72 11.89
N ALA A 192 10.12 7.55 12.50
CA ALA A 192 9.95 7.33 13.92
C ALA A 192 10.76 8.32 14.74
N TYR A 193 10.15 8.77 15.84
CA TYR A 193 10.74 9.74 16.78
C TYR A 193 11.04 11.12 16.16
N GLY A 194 10.31 11.51 15.10
CA GLY A 194 10.43 12.84 14.49
C GLY A 194 11.75 13.08 13.76
N LYS A 195 12.37 12.02 13.22
CA LYS A 195 13.71 12.08 12.61
C LYS A 195 13.72 12.53 11.14
N GLY A 196 12.65 13.18 10.69
CA GLY A 196 12.50 13.67 9.32
C GLY A 196 11.62 12.77 8.45
N PHE A 197 11.89 12.77 7.15
CA PHE A 197 11.02 12.14 6.15
C PHE A 197 11.74 11.06 5.35
N ARG A 198 10.95 10.07 4.94
CA ARG A 198 11.33 8.95 4.08
C ARG A 198 11.27 9.35 2.60
N LYS A 199 12.16 8.78 1.79
CA LYS A 199 12.02 8.79 0.33
C LYS A 199 10.79 7.98 -0.06
N MET A 200 9.81 8.61 -0.71
CA MET A 200 8.55 7.94 -1.07
C MET A 200 8.53 7.37 -2.49
N VAL A 201 9.46 7.79 -3.34
CA VAL A 201 9.60 7.30 -4.72
C VAL A 201 11.05 6.97 -5.01
N VAL A 202 11.29 5.84 -5.68
CA VAL A 202 12.60 5.46 -6.22
C VAL A 202 12.42 4.98 -7.66
N ALA A 203 13.25 5.49 -8.57
CA ALA A 203 13.33 4.96 -9.94
C ALA A 203 14.42 3.88 -10.01
N GLY A 204 14.04 2.67 -10.44
CA GLY A 204 14.96 1.59 -10.74
C GLY A 204 15.75 1.84 -12.02
N THR A 205 16.88 1.15 -12.18
CA THR A 205 17.74 1.24 -13.38
C THR A 205 17.06 0.69 -14.64
N ASP A 206 15.97 -0.05 -14.48
CA ASP A 206 15.15 -0.63 -15.54
C ASP A 206 13.85 0.15 -15.80
N ASN A 207 13.79 1.39 -15.31
CA ASN A 207 12.62 2.29 -15.39
C ASN A 207 11.39 1.84 -14.60
N THR A 208 11.48 0.78 -13.78
CA THR A 208 10.43 0.49 -12.80
C THR A 208 10.43 1.57 -11.73
N ILE A 209 9.27 2.18 -11.48
CA ILE A 209 9.09 3.10 -10.37
C ILE A 209 8.59 2.33 -9.14
N TYR A 210 9.24 2.55 -8.01
CA TYR A 210 8.84 2.06 -6.71
C TYR A 210 8.19 3.20 -5.96
N LEU A 211 6.91 3.04 -5.62
CA LEU A 211 6.10 4.03 -4.93
C LEU A 211 5.65 3.49 -3.58
N ASN A 212 6.00 4.21 -2.53
CA ASN A 212 5.45 4.00 -1.20
C ASN A 212 4.32 5.01 -0.96
N GLY A 213 3.10 4.51 -0.72
CA GLY A 213 1.90 5.30 -0.43
C GLY A 213 1.56 5.44 1.06
N ALA A 214 2.44 5.03 1.97
CA ALA A 214 2.19 5.05 3.42
C ALA A 214 2.35 6.44 4.03
N ILE A 215 1.37 7.32 3.81
CA ILE A 215 1.25 8.62 4.47
C ILE A 215 0.31 8.47 5.66
N VAL A 216 0.79 8.75 6.86
CA VAL A 216 0.04 8.58 8.11
C VAL A 216 0.19 9.85 8.96
N PRO A 217 -0.91 10.42 9.50
CA PRO A 217 -2.30 9.99 9.32
C PRO A 217 -2.84 10.27 7.90
N ARG A 218 -3.66 9.36 7.37
CA ARG A 218 -4.32 9.50 6.06
C ARG A 218 -5.46 10.50 6.06
N VAL A 219 -6.06 10.70 7.24
CA VAL A 219 -7.16 11.61 7.50
C VAL A 219 -6.75 12.47 8.69
N LYS A 220 -6.72 13.78 8.51
CA LYS A 220 -6.51 14.78 9.55
C LYS A 220 -7.84 15.44 9.88
N THR A 221 -8.13 15.66 11.16
CA THR A 221 -9.29 16.45 11.57
C THR A 221 -8.87 17.89 11.86
N SER A 222 -9.79 18.84 11.70
CA SER A 222 -9.51 20.26 12.00
C SER A 222 -9.07 20.53 13.46
N LEU A 223 -9.31 19.58 14.37
CA LEU A 223 -8.85 19.65 15.77
C LEU A 223 -7.38 19.23 15.96
N ASP A 224 -6.81 18.50 15.00
CA ASP A 224 -5.41 18.05 15.06
C ASP A 224 -4.43 19.21 14.78
N GLU A 225 -4.85 20.22 14.00
CA GLU A 225 -4.05 21.43 13.74
C GLU A 225 -3.92 22.33 14.97
N VAL A 226 -4.95 22.37 15.83
CA VAL A 226 -4.95 23.19 17.05
C VAL A 226 -3.95 22.67 18.09
N LYS A 227 -3.68 21.36 18.12
CA LYS A 227 -2.71 20.76 19.05
C LYS A 227 -1.25 20.98 18.67
N GLY A 228 -0.97 21.41 17.44
CA GLY A 228 0.39 21.76 16.99
C GLY A 228 0.87 23.14 17.47
N ASN A 229 -0.05 24.00 17.96
CA ASN A 229 0.23 25.37 18.37
C ASN A 229 -0.68 25.78 19.54
N SER A 230 -0.41 25.36 20.79
CA SER A 230 -0.72 26.14 22.01
C SER A 230 -0.53 25.33 23.30
N ASP A 231 0.47 25.75 24.10
CA ASP A 231 0.47 25.63 25.56
C ASP A 231 -0.41 26.74 26.15
N ASP A 232 -1.71 26.77 25.84
CA ASP A 232 -2.62 27.72 26.51
C ASP A 232 -4.00 27.10 26.77
N GLN A 233 -4.20 26.68 28.01
CA GLN A 233 -5.50 26.30 28.55
C GLN A 233 -6.35 27.55 28.79
N SER A 234 -7.07 28.05 27.80
CA SER A 234 -8.33 28.75 28.06
C SER A 234 -9.17 28.94 26.79
N SER A 235 -10.18 28.11 26.61
CA SER A 235 -11.55 28.52 26.23
C SER A 235 -12.39 27.30 25.83
N LEU A 236 -12.97 26.65 26.83
CA LEU A 236 -14.16 25.81 26.63
C LEU A 236 -15.34 26.74 26.38
N ASN A 237 -15.90 26.67 25.17
CA ASN A 237 -17.32 26.82 24.82
C ASN A 237 -17.46 27.43 23.41
N SER A 238 -17.35 26.58 22.41
CA SER A 238 -17.96 26.82 21.09
C SER A 238 -18.62 25.51 20.66
N PRO A 239 -19.82 25.53 20.05
CA PRO A 239 -20.42 24.32 19.50
C PRO A 239 -19.46 23.74 18.45
N PRO A 240 -19.42 22.42 18.24
CA PRO A 240 -18.63 21.86 17.15
C PRO A 240 -19.23 22.35 15.83
N GLU A 241 -18.68 23.42 15.27
CA GLU A 241 -18.87 23.74 13.86
C GLU A 241 -18.49 22.49 13.07
N ALA A 242 -19.35 22.10 12.11
CA ALA A 242 -19.26 20.84 11.40
C ALA A 242 -17.83 20.56 10.88
N GLY A 243 -17.07 19.78 11.65
CA GLY A 243 -15.64 19.62 11.46
C GLY A 243 -15.34 18.95 10.13
N GLY A 244 -14.53 19.61 9.31
CA GLY A 244 -13.98 19.03 8.08
C GLY A 244 -12.85 18.05 8.38
N THR A 245 -12.52 17.23 7.37
CA THR A 245 -11.32 16.41 7.38
C THR A 245 -10.47 16.70 6.16
N THR A 246 -9.15 16.76 6.31
CA THR A 246 -8.24 16.73 5.16
C THR A 246 -7.78 15.29 4.94
N ARG A 247 -7.84 14.82 3.70
CA ARG A 247 -7.53 13.44 3.32
C ARG A 247 -6.46 13.42 2.25
N VAL A 248 -5.47 12.56 2.41
CA VAL A 248 -4.38 12.41 1.43
C VAL A 248 -4.63 11.23 0.50
N PHE A 249 -4.29 11.40 -0.77
CA PHE A 249 -4.16 10.31 -1.73
C PHE A 249 -2.96 10.55 -2.63
N THR A 250 -2.47 9.47 -3.25
CA THR A 250 -1.42 9.55 -4.26
C THR A 250 -2.01 9.26 -5.63
N LEU A 251 -1.89 10.23 -6.53
CA LEU A 251 -2.26 10.07 -7.93
C LEU A 251 -1.03 9.64 -8.73
N VAL A 252 -1.16 8.54 -9.48
CA VAL A 252 -0.14 8.09 -10.43
C VAL A 252 -0.69 8.21 -11.83
N VAL A 253 0.01 8.95 -12.68
CA VAL A 253 -0.32 9.09 -14.09
C VAL A 253 0.61 8.16 -14.87
N ILE A 254 0.01 7.26 -15.65
CA ILE A 254 0.72 6.31 -16.51
C ILE A 254 0.30 6.57 -17.95
N SER A 255 1.28 6.66 -18.85
CA SER A 255 1.05 6.78 -20.29
C SER A 255 1.94 5.78 -21.01
N GLU A 256 1.37 5.04 -21.97
CA GLU A 256 2.09 4.06 -22.79
C GLU A 256 2.95 3.08 -21.96
N GLY A 257 2.42 2.63 -20.82
CA GLY A 257 3.11 1.70 -19.93
C GLY A 257 4.33 2.31 -19.23
N ARG A 258 4.38 3.64 -19.05
CA ARG A 258 5.40 4.35 -18.26
C ARG A 258 4.75 5.30 -17.27
N VAL A 259 5.31 5.39 -16.07
CA VAL A 259 4.90 6.38 -15.08
C VAL A 259 5.39 7.75 -15.55
N VAL A 260 4.48 8.69 -15.77
CA VAL A 260 4.81 10.05 -16.21
C VAL A 260 4.75 11.04 -15.06
N LYS A 261 3.93 10.79 -14.04
CA LYS A 261 3.79 11.71 -12.91
C LYS A 261 3.29 10.99 -11.67
N ILE A 262 3.79 11.39 -10.50
CA ILE A 262 3.26 11.00 -9.20
C ILE A 262 3.00 12.26 -8.39
N ILE A 263 1.80 12.40 -7.87
CA ILE A 263 1.36 13.54 -7.07
C ILE A 263 0.80 13.05 -5.75
N GLU A 264 1.24 13.64 -4.65
CA GLU A 264 0.55 13.57 -3.37
C GLU A 264 -0.42 14.74 -3.29
N SER A 265 -1.71 14.46 -3.12
CA SER A 265 -2.76 15.48 -3.07
C SER A 265 -3.51 15.38 -1.75
N TRP A 266 -3.66 16.52 -1.07
CA TRP A 266 -4.46 16.68 0.14
C TRP A 266 -5.76 17.38 -0.22
N VAL A 267 -6.89 16.76 0.13
CA VAL A 267 -8.24 17.25 -0.18
C VAL A 267 -9.02 17.48 1.10
N SER A 268 -9.52 18.70 1.27
CA SER A 268 -10.50 19.05 2.30
C SER A 268 -11.83 18.39 1.97
N VAL A 269 -12.47 17.82 2.98
CA VAL A 269 -13.82 17.26 2.90
C VAL A 269 -14.65 17.89 4.00
N VAL A 270 -15.60 18.73 3.61
CA VAL A 270 -16.56 19.38 4.51
C VAL A 270 -17.96 19.03 4.05
N LYS A 271 -18.65 18.17 4.81
CA LYS A 271 -19.94 17.58 4.43
C LYS A 271 -19.83 16.86 3.06
N ASP A 272 -20.50 17.37 2.05
CA ASP A 272 -20.56 16.87 0.67
C ASP A 272 -19.59 17.61 -0.28
N ARG A 273 -18.86 18.61 0.22
CA ARG A 273 -17.92 19.40 -0.57
C ARG A 273 -16.51 18.86 -0.43
N THR A 274 -15.81 18.78 -1.57
CA THR A 274 -14.40 18.44 -1.64
C THR A 274 -13.62 19.55 -2.33
N THR A 275 -12.48 19.95 -1.76
CA THR A 275 -11.59 20.97 -2.32
C THR A 275 -10.14 20.55 -2.17
N LEU A 276 -9.37 20.68 -3.25
CA LEU A 276 -7.92 20.47 -3.22
C LEU A 276 -7.26 21.56 -2.36
N GLU A 277 -6.53 21.16 -1.33
CA GLU A 277 -5.80 22.06 -0.44
C GLU A 277 -4.33 22.16 -0.85
N GLU A 278 -3.66 21.02 -0.99
CA GLU A 278 -2.22 20.97 -1.30
C GLU A 278 -1.92 19.87 -2.33
N GLU A 279 -0.91 20.13 -3.17
CA GLU A 279 -0.33 19.13 -4.06
C GLU A 279 1.19 19.16 -4.01
N HIS A 280 1.80 17.99 -3.96
CA HIS A 280 3.23 17.80 -4.02
C HIS A 280 3.57 16.84 -5.16
N ILE A 281 4.31 17.32 -6.14
CA ILE A 281 4.84 16.47 -7.21
C ILE A 281 5.98 15.63 -6.62
N LEU A 282 5.76 14.32 -6.49
CA LEU A 282 6.75 13.38 -5.96
C LEU A 282 7.68 12.87 -7.07
N PHE A 283 7.18 12.82 -8.30
CA PHE A 283 7.92 12.37 -9.47
C PHE A 283 7.33 13.00 -10.73
N GLU A 284 8.20 13.39 -11.65
CA GLU A 284 7.85 13.80 -13.00
C GLU A 284 8.82 13.11 -13.96
N GLY A 285 8.26 12.31 -14.86
CA GLY A 285 9.01 11.59 -15.88
C GLY A 285 9.56 12.55 -16.92
N SER A 286 10.74 12.23 -17.44
CA SER A 286 11.37 12.92 -18.57
C SER A 286 10.69 12.59 -19.89
#